data_AF-A0A7C1ED37-F1
#
_entry.id   AF-A0A7C1ED37-F1
#
_cell.length_a   1.000
_cell.length_b   1.000
_cell.length_c   1.000
_cell.angle_alpha   90.00
_cell.angle_beta   90.00
_cell.angle_gamma   90.00
#
_symmetry.space_group_name_H-M   'P 1'
#
loop_
_entity.id
_entity.type
_entity.pdbx_description
1 polymer ?
#
loop_
_entity_poly.entity_id
_entity_poly.type
_entity_poly.pdbx_seq_one_letter_code
_entity_poly.pdbx_strand_id
1 'polypeptide(L)'
;MAKREKTVYDEVDRNKRNTFILFVFFFLVIIGLGYIMGELYGDYVLGTAIALVIAVFSMYFSYYHSHAVVIAVTGAKEADPVFYKS
;
A
#
# COMPACT_ATOMS: atom_id res chain seq x y z
N MET A 1 -36.49 -7.12 -7.38
CA MET A 1 -35.30 -6.36 -7.79
C MET A 1 -34.18 -7.35 -8.07
N ALA A 2 -33.67 -7.43 -9.29
CA ALA A 2 -32.67 -8.43 -9.68
C ALA A 2 -31.32 -8.12 -9.02
N LYS A 3 -30.73 -9.11 -8.33
CA LYS A 3 -29.39 -9.03 -7.75
C LYS A 3 -28.38 -9.07 -8.90
N ARG A 4 -27.72 -7.95 -9.21
CA ARG A 4 -26.64 -7.90 -10.21
C ARG A 4 -25.48 -8.74 -9.69
N GLU A 5 -25.08 -9.78 -10.43
CA GLU A 5 -23.86 -10.53 -10.12
C GLU A 5 -22.64 -9.63 -10.33
N LYS A 6 -21.71 -9.67 -9.37
CA LYS A 6 -20.45 -8.91 -9.47
C LYS A 6 -19.58 -9.54 -10.55
N THR A 7 -19.20 -8.75 -11.53
CA THR A 7 -18.28 -9.19 -12.58
C THR A 7 -16.83 -9.08 -12.11
N VAL A 8 -15.91 -9.79 -12.77
CA VAL A 8 -14.46 -9.68 -12.51
C VAL A 8 -13.98 -8.23 -12.66
N TYR A 9 -14.57 -7.46 -13.59
CA TYR A 9 -14.25 -6.04 -13.76
C TYR A 9 -14.68 -5.20 -12.55
N ASP A 10 -15.87 -5.46 -11.98
CA ASP A 10 -16.34 -4.78 -10.77
C ASP A 10 -15.41 -5.04 -9.56
N GLU A 11 -14.82 -6.24 -9.51
CA GLU A 11 -13.83 -6.65 -8.49
C GLU A 11 -12.50 -5.91 -8.68
N VAL A 12 -12.00 -5.81 -9.91
CA VAL A 12 -10.76 -5.08 -10.24
C VAL A 12 -10.88 -3.60 -9.90
N ASP A 13 -12.00 -2.96 -10.27
CA ASP A 13 -12.21 -1.53 -9.99
C ASP A 13 -12.37 -1.26 -8.50
N ARG A 14 -13.02 -2.18 -7.77
CA ARG A 14 -13.07 -2.11 -6.30
C ARG A 14 -11.67 -2.23 -5.68
N ASN A 15 -10.84 -3.14 -6.17
CA ASN A 15 -9.49 -3.32 -5.66
C ASN A 15 -8.61 -2.09 -5.91
N LYS A 16 -8.69 -1.49 -7.11
CA LYS A 16 -7.99 -0.23 -7.41
C LYS A 16 -8.38 0.89 -6.44
N ARG A 17 -9.68 1.06 -6.19
CA ARG A 17 -10.17 2.05 -5.23
C ARG A 17 -9.67 1.78 -3.81
N ASN A 18 -9.70 0.53 -3.37
CA ASN A 18 -9.23 0.15 -2.04
C ASN A 18 -7.73 0.40 -1.89
N THR A 19 -6.90 0.05 -2.89
CA THR A 19 -5.47 0.33 -2.89
C THR A 19 -5.19 1.83 -2.84
N PHE A 20 -5.94 2.64 -3.60
CA PHE A 20 -5.81 4.10 -3.55
C PHE A 20 -6.14 4.65 -2.16
N ILE A 21 -7.26 4.23 -1.56
CA ILE A 21 -7.66 4.64 -0.21
C ILE A 21 -6.58 4.24 0.81
N LEU A 22 -6.05 3.03 0.71
CA LEU A 22 -4.99 2.53 1.60
C LEU A 22 -3.73 3.39 1.50
N PHE A 23 -3.28 3.72 0.29
CA PHE A 23 -2.09 4.55 0.07
C PHE A 23 -2.28 5.97 0.59
N VAL A 24 -3.44 6.60 0.32
CA VAL A 24 -3.74 7.93 0.84
C VAL A 24 -3.78 7.92 2.38
N PHE A 25 -4.44 6.93 2.97
CA PHE A 25 -4.49 6.78 4.42
C PHE A 25 -3.09 6.65 5.03
N PHE A 26 -2.26 5.76 4.49
CA PHE A 26 -0.91 5.52 5.01
C PHE A 26 0.01 6.74 4.81
N PHE A 27 -0.13 7.43 3.68
CA PHE A 27 0.55 8.70 3.44
C PHE A 27 0.20 9.75 4.50
N LEU A 28 -1.08 9.95 4.78
CA LEU A 28 -1.54 10.89 5.80
C LEU A 28 -1.04 10.50 7.20
N VAL A 29 -0.99 9.21 7.52
CA VAL A 29 -0.42 8.71 8.78
C VAL A 29 1.06 9.08 8.89
N ILE A 30 1.87 8.84 7.86
CA ILE A 30 3.31 9.16 7.89
C ILE A 30 3.53 10.68 8.04
N ILE A 31 2.82 11.49 7.25
CA ILE A 31 2.91 12.96 7.34
C ILE A 31 2.48 13.45 8.72
N GLY A 32 1.36 12.93 9.25
CA GLY A 32 0.88 13.28 10.58
C GLY A 32 1.88 12.94 11.68
N LEU A 33 2.52 11.76 11.60
CA LEU A 33 3.59 11.38 12.53
C LEU A 33 4.81 12.30 12.39
N GLY A 34 5.23 12.63 11.18
CA GLY A 34 6.32 13.58 10.93
C GLY A 34 6.07 14.96 11.52
N TYR A 35 4.85 15.47 11.33
CA TYR A 35 4.43 16.73 11.90
C TYR A 35 4.44 16.70 13.43
N ILE A 36 3.80 15.70 14.04
CA ILE A 36 3.74 15.56 15.51
C ILE A 36 5.16 15.45 16.08
N MET A 37 6.01 14.62 15.49
CA MET A 37 7.39 14.46 15.95
C MET A 37 8.18 15.76 15.77
N GLY A 38 8.06 16.42 14.61
CA GLY A 38 8.72 17.70 14.36
C GLY A 38 8.30 18.78 15.36
N GLU A 39 7.01 18.88 15.68
CA GLU A 39 6.49 19.79 16.71
C GLU A 39 7.11 19.48 18.09
N LEU A 40 7.20 18.20 18.47
CA LEU A 40 7.82 17.78 19.74
C LEU A 40 9.31 18.12 19.82
N TYR A 41 10.03 18.13 18.70
CA TYR A 41 11.45 18.51 18.62
C TYR A 41 11.68 20.00 18.34
N GLY A 42 10.60 20.78 18.20
CA GLY A 42 10.65 22.24 17.98
C GLY A 42 10.86 22.67 16.52
N ASP A 43 10.81 21.74 15.57
CA ASP A 43 10.90 22.02 14.13
C ASP A 43 9.95 21.11 13.34
N TYR A 44 8.69 21.53 13.27
CA TYR A 44 7.65 20.82 12.50
C TYR A 44 7.96 20.80 10.99
N VAL A 45 8.69 21.78 10.47
CA VAL A 45 9.03 21.86 9.04
C VAL A 45 9.99 20.74 8.69
N LEU A 46 11.08 20.59 9.47
CA LEU A 46 12.05 19.54 9.27
C LEU A 46 11.44 18.15 9.47
N GLY A 47 10.65 17.96 10.54
CA GLY A 47 9.98 16.68 10.81
C GLY A 47 9.00 16.27 9.70
N THR A 48 8.20 17.22 9.23
CA THR A 48 7.26 16.98 8.11
C THR A 48 7.99 16.74 6.79
N ALA A 49 9.08 17.46 6.52
CA ALA A 49 9.89 17.26 5.31
C ALA A 49 10.51 15.86 5.26
N ILE A 50 11.08 15.39 6.38
CA ILE A 50 11.62 14.03 6.50
C ILE A 50 10.52 13.00 6.28
N ALA A 51 9.34 13.18 6.90
CA ALA A 51 8.22 12.28 6.72
C ALA A 51 7.70 12.24 5.28
N LEU A 52 7.70 13.38 4.58
CA LEU A 52 7.33 13.44 3.16
C LEU A 52 8.26 12.58 2.31
N VAL A 53 9.57 12.68 2.54
CA VAL A 53 10.58 11.86 1.85
C VAL A 53 10.32 10.38 2.13
N ILE A 54 10.15 9.99 3.40
CA ILE A 54 9.85 8.61 3.79
C ILE A 54 8.55 8.11 3.14
N ALA A 55 7.50 8.92 3.11
CA ALA A 55 6.21 8.56 2.53
C ALA A 55 6.32 8.30 1.01
N VAL A 56 7.04 9.17 0.29
CA VAL A 56 7.28 9.00 -1.15
C VAL A 56 8.05 7.71 -1.44
N PHE A 57 9.15 7.46 -0.72
CA PHE A 57 9.92 6.22 -0.89
C PHE A 57 9.12 4.98 -0.52
N SER A 58 8.33 5.03 0.56
CA SER A 58 7.47 3.93 1.00
C SER A 58 6.40 3.61 -0.05
N MET A 59 5.79 4.64 -0.63
CA MET A 59 4.75 4.47 -1.66
C MET A 59 5.34 3.95 -2.96
N TYR A 60 6.51 4.45 -3.38
CA TYR A 60 7.26 3.94 -4.53
C TYR A 60 7.61 2.45 -4.34
N PHE A 61 8.20 2.09 -3.20
CA PHE A 61 8.57 0.71 -2.92
C PHE A 61 7.33 -0.19 -2.89
N SER A 62 6.26 0.23 -2.21
CA SER A 62 5.00 -0.51 -2.13
C SER A 62 4.35 -0.72 -3.49
N TYR A 63 4.41 0.25 -4.39
CA TYR A 63 3.83 0.12 -5.74
C TYR A 63 4.54 -0.96 -6.56
N TYR A 64 5.88 -0.96 -6.58
CA TYR A 64 6.66 -1.89 -7.42
C TYR A 64 6.93 -3.25 -6.78
N HIS A 65 7.03 -3.32 -5.45
CA HIS A 65 7.44 -4.54 -4.72
C HIS A 65 6.31 -5.16 -3.90
N SER A 66 5.05 -4.75 -4.11
CA SER A 66 3.89 -5.31 -3.42
C SER A 66 3.78 -6.83 -3.52
N HIS A 67 4.11 -7.42 -4.68
CA HIS A 67 4.03 -8.87 -4.89
C HIS A 67 4.96 -9.65 -3.95
N ALA A 68 6.20 -9.17 -3.76
CA ALA A 68 7.16 -9.79 -2.85
C ALA A 68 6.69 -9.68 -1.39
N VAL A 69 6.09 -8.55 -1.02
CA VAL A 69 5.48 -8.37 0.30
C VAL A 69 4.37 -9.39 0.49
N VAL A 70 3.42 -9.52 -0.45
CA VAL A 70 2.31 -10.49 -0.33
C VAL A 70 2.83 -11.90 -0.12
N ILE A 71 3.78 -12.36 -0.94
CA ILE A 71 4.39 -13.69 -0.81
C ILE A 71 5.00 -13.88 0.58
N ALA A 72 5.73 -12.88 1.08
CA ALA A 72 6.36 -12.91 2.39
C ALA A 72 5.34 -12.97 3.53
N VAL A 73 4.23 -12.21 3.45
CA VAL A 73 3.22 -12.18 4.53
C VAL A 73 2.30 -13.40 4.50
N THR A 74 2.00 -13.95 3.33
CA THR A 74 1.12 -15.12 3.21
C THR A 74 1.84 -16.44 3.43
N GLY A 75 3.17 -16.43 3.56
CA GLY A 75 3.99 -17.64 3.63
C GLY A 75 3.85 -18.50 2.37
N ALA A 76 3.61 -17.87 1.21
CA ALA A 76 3.40 -18.59 -0.03
C ALA A 76 4.70 -19.30 -0.43
N LYS A 77 4.60 -20.61 -0.69
CA LYS A 77 5.71 -21.40 -1.23
C LYS A 77 5.67 -21.37 -2.75
N GLU A 78 6.84 -21.38 -3.38
CA GLU A 78 6.95 -21.48 -4.83
C GLU A 78 6.19 -22.71 -5.34
N ALA A 79 5.45 -22.54 -6.43
CA ALA A 79 4.70 -23.62 -7.04
C ALA A 79 5.66 -24.66 -7.64
N ASP A 80 5.40 -25.94 -7.41
CA ASP A 80 6.21 -27.03 -7.96
C ASP A 80 6.10 -27.03 -9.50
N PRO A 81 7.23 -26.89 -10.23
CA PRO A 81 7.24 -26.80 -11.68
C PRO A 81 6.71 -28.07 -12.39
N VAL A 82 6.63 -29.21 -11.70
CA VAL A 82 6.18 -30.48 -12.30
C VAL A 82 4.66 -30.50 -12.55
N PHE A 83 3.88 -29.68 -11.86
CA PHE A 83 2.40 -29.67 -11.96
C PHE A 83 1.82 -28.59 -12.88
N TYR A 84 2.65 -27.79 -13.56
CA TYR A 84 2.19 -26.65 -14.39
C TYR A 84 2.71 -26.73 -15.83
N LYS A 85 2.60 -27.91 -16.46
CA LYS A 85 2.55 -28.04 -17.92
C LYS A 85 1.11 -28.40 -18.32
N SER A 86 0.32 -27.38 -18.64
CA SER A 86 -0.95 -27.52 -19.39
C SER A 86 -1.10 -26.33 -20.33
#